data_AF-A0A2N8M569-F1
#
_entry.id   AF-A0A2N8M569-F1
#
_cell.length_a   1.000
_cell.length_b   1.000
_cell.length_c   1.000
_cell.angle_alpha   90.00
_cell.angle_beta   90.00
_cell.angle_gamma   90.00
#
_symmetry.space_group_name_H-M   'P 1'
#
loop_
_entity.id
_entity.type
_entity.pdbx_description
1 polymer ?
#
loop_
_entity_poly.entity_id
_entity_poly.type
_entity_poly.pdbx_seq_one_letter_code
_entity_poly.pdbx_strand_id
1 'polypeptide(L)'
;MFSSPIEFAITSIGAGLLTEIFIAVLVVVFGMAVVWKRGNQHHGFTQYAPTLMTTLGILGTFTGIVAGLLDFDVKNIDGSIESLLAGMKTAFLTSLVGMLLALIYKVLITIGWLSVKDDSVIDEDSIGIAELYGVMKDQRDGIVSLKEAIGSGDESSLTGQMKLLRSDTNDNFKQHQKSFEEFESRLWIKLQDFADMLSKSATEQVIEALKQVIVDFNNNLTEQFGENFKQLNEAVFKLVEWQEKYKEQIAQMVEQYAQGVTAIGQTEASVNAIASDTQKIPESLAVLRNVLEVNQHQIEELDRHLESFAQMRDKAVEAVPQIQEQIDATLKGVTEASTQISSGLQEAGEKLQSAIVQGAQEFVDNSARVNQSLQGSSDVIAKNSEEVKQQFSDLVTELNSNFRNLMAEITTQNGELGKQFKEAGKKLTSELGNAQREFQANLERMAEKQSDEAQRVFTSLRKSVEDALSDTKDALTKQVGVLDSQLESELSRVMSEMGRALASISGQFTTDYEKLVRAMRAVTNT
;
A
#
# COMPACT_ATOMS: atom_id res chain seq x y z
N MET A 1 -29.97 56.04 2.60
CA MET A 1 -29.11 55.91 3.80
C MET A 1 -27.62 55.75 3.46
N PHE A 2 -27.26 55.16 2.32
CA PHE A 2 -25.84 55.02 1.88
C PHE A 2 -25.31 56.12 0.94
N SER A 3 -26.15 56.99 0.37
CA SER A 3 -25.70 58.04 -0.56
C SER A 3 -24.99 59.19 0.13
N SER A 4 -25.52 59.69 1.25
CA SER A 4 -24.98 60.85 1.96
C SER A 4 -23.52 60.70 2.45
N PRO A 5 -23.07 59.53 2.97
CA PRO A 5 -21.67 59.32 3.32
C PRO A 5 -20.74 59.31 2.10
N ILE A 6 -21.20 58.75 0.98
CA ILE A 6 -20.43 58.65 -0.27
C ILE A 6 -20.29 60.03 -0.91
N GLU A 7 -21.38 60.80 -0.96
CA GLU A 7 -21.38 62.17 -1.47
C GLU A 7 -20.47 63.09 -0.64
N PHE A 8 -20.51 62.97 0.69
CA PHE A 8 -19.62 63.71 1.59
C PHE A 8 -18.14 63.32 1.40
N ALA A 9 -17.85 62.02 1.21
CA ALA A 9 -16.49 61.55 0.94
C ALA A 9 -15.96 62.06 -0.41
N ILE A 10 -16.78 62.06 -1.46
CA ILE A 10 -16.40 62.53 -2.79
C ILE A 10 -16.16 64.04 -2.80
N THR A 11 -17.04 64.82 -2.16
CA THR A 11 -16.93 66.30 -2.11
C THR A 11 -15.78 66.78 -1.23
N SER A 12 -15.47 66.09 -0.12
CA SER A 12 -14.38 66.48 0.79
C SER A 12 -12.97 66.23 0.24
N ILE A 13 -12.79 65.24 -0.64
CA ILE A 13 -11.49 64.85 -1.20
C ILE A 13 -11.13 65.72 -2.43
N GLY A 14 -12.12 66.14 -3.22
CA GLY A 14 -11.93 66.89 -4.45
C GLY A 14 -11.48 66.03 -5.65
N ALA A 15 -11.84 66.46 -6.85
CA ALA A 15 -11.62 65.69 -8.09
C ALA A 15 -10.13 65.40 -8.38
N GLY A 16 -9.24 66.37 -8.12
CA GLY A 16 -7.80 66.20 -8.34
C GLY A 16 -7.20 65.08 -7.49
N LEU A 17 -7.49 65.10 -6.19
CA LEU A 17 -6.97 64.13 -5.22
C LEU A 17 -7.57 62.73 -5.46
N LEU A 18 -8.84 62.64 -5.86
CA LEU A 18 -9.45 61.38 -6.33
C LEU A 18 -8.67 60.79 -7.51
N THR A 19 -8.23 61.62 -8.45
CA THR A 19 -7.45 61.18 -9.62
C THR A 19 -6.16 60.48 -9.18
N GLU A 20 -5.42 61.09 -8.24
CA GLU A 20 -4.16 60.56 -7.74
C GLU A 20 -4.37 59.24 -6.99
N ILE A 21 -5.43 59.12 -6.19
CA ILE A 21 -5.78 57.88 -5.48
C ILE A 21 -6.03 56.74 -6.48
N PHE A 22 -6.87 56.97 -7.49
CA PHE A 22 -7.17 55.93 -8.49
C PHE A 22 -5.93 55.54 -9.29
N ILE A 23 -5.09 56.50 -9.69
CA ILE A 23 -3.84 56.22 -10.39
C ILE A 23 -2.88 55.43 -9.49
N ALA A 24 -2.73 55.80 -8.22
CA ALA A 24 -1.88 55.09 -7.27
C ALA A 24 -2.33 53.63 -7.09
N VAL A 25 -3.65 53.40 -6.93
CA VAL A 25 -4.22 52.05 -6.85
C VAL A 25 -3.95 51.25 -8.12
N LEU A 26 -4.13 51.85 -9.30
CA LEU A 26 -3.85 51.20 -10.58
C LEU A 26 -2.38 50.80 -10.73
N VAL A 27 -1.45 51.66 -10.31
CA VAL A 27 -0.01 51.37 -10.35
C VAL A 27 0.36 50.27 -9.36
N VAL A 28 -0.23 50.25 -8.16
CA VAL A 28 -0.01 49.19 -7.16
C VAL A 28 -0.53 47.85 -7.66
N VAL A 29 -1.74 47.81 -8.25
CA VAL A 29 -2.30 46.60 -8.86
C VAL A 29 -1.42 46.09 -10.00
N PHE A 30 -0.94 46.98 -10.86
CA PHE A 30 -0.01 46.63 -11.94
C PHE A 30 1.31 46.06 -11.40
N GLY A 31 1.92 46.71 -10.39
CA GLY A 31 3.15 46.25 -9.76
C GLY A 31 3.01 44.88 -9.10
N MET A 32 1.95 44.65 -8.33
CA MET A 32 1.65 43.34 -7.73
C MET A 32 1.46 42.26 -8.80
N ALA A 33 0.70 42.56 -9.86
CA ALA A 33 0.48 41.62 -10.95
C ALA A 33 1.81 41.22 -11.63
N VAL A 34 2.70 42.18 -11.87
CA VAL A 34 4.04 41.94 -12.44
C VAL A 34 4.92 41.08 -11.52
N VAL A 35 4.99 41.41 -10.22
CA VAL A 35 5.82 40.69 -9.25
C VAL A 35 5.32 39.26 -9.05
N TRP A 36 4.01 39.07 -8.86
CA TRP A 36 3.44 37.74 -8.66
C TRP A 36 3.48 36.88 -9.91
N LYS A 37 3.28 37.46 -11.11
CA LYS A 37 3.45 36.70 -12.36
C LYS A 37 4.90 36.25 -12.55
N ARG A 38 5.88 37.11 -12.23
CA ARG A 38 7.31 36.77 -12.30
C ARG A 38 7.73 35.76 -11.22
N GLY A 39 7.09 35.78 -10.06
CA GLY A 39 7.31 34.83 -8.97
C GLY A 39 6.53 33.51 -9.11
N ASN A 40 5.77 33.32 -10.19
CA ASN A 40 4.87 32.18 -10.41
C ASN A 40 3.89 31.93 -9.24
N GLN A 41 3.35 32.99 -8.64
CA GLN A 41 2.43 32.95 -7.50
C GLN A 41 1.07 33.58 -7.86
N HIS A 42 0.00 33.17 -7.17
CA HIS A 42 -1.35 33.74 -7.27
C HIS A 42 -1.89 33.84 -8.72
N HIS A 43 -1.86 32.72 -9.47
CA HIS A 43 -2.25 32.64 -10.89
C HIS A 43 -3.60 33.31 -11.20
N GLY A 44 -4.64 33.02 -10.42
CA GLY A 44 -5.96 33.61 -10.62
C GLY A 44 -5.98 35.15 -10.55
N PHE A 45 -5.21 35.77 -9.67
CA PHE A 45 -5.08 37.24 -9.62
C PHE A 45 -4.34 37.77 -10.85
N THR A 46 -3.22 37.13 -11.21
CA THR A 46 -2.37 37.59 -12.34
C THR A 46 -3.07 37.48 -13.69
N GLN A 47 -3.98 36.51 -13.87
CA GLN A 47 -4.82 36.38 -15.06
C GLN A 47 -5.94 37.43 -15.08
N TYR A 48 -6.57 37.72 -13.94
CA TYR A 48 -7.66 38.70 -13.84
C TYR A 48 -7.18 40.18 -13.83
N ALA A 49 -5.91 40.42 -13.54
CA ALA A 49 -5.34 41.77 -13.38
C ALA A 49 -5.64 42.77 -14.51
N PRO A 50 -5.57 42.42 -15.82
CA PRO A 50 -5.94 43.35 -16.90
C PRO A 50 -7.39 43.82 -16.84
N THR A 51 -8.29 42.89 -16.54
CA THR A 51 -9.72 43.15 -16.40
C THR A 51 -9.99 44.00 -15.16
N LEU A 52 -9.28 43.73 -14.07
CA LEU A 52 -9.36 44.52 -12.84
C LEU A 52 -8.90 45.97 -13.06
N MET A 53 -7.75 46.19 -13.71
CA MET A 53 -7.23 47.53 -14.01
C MET A 53 -8.17 48.32 -14.93
N THR A 54 -8.77 47.65 -15.92
CA THR A 54 -9.76 48.29 -16.81
C THR A 54 -11.03 48.66 -16.02
N THR A 55 -11.54 47.75 -15.19
CA THR A 55 -12.72 47.97 -14.35
C THR A 55 -12.50 49.08 -13.32
N LEU A 56 -11.32 49.14 -12.70
CA LEU A 56 -10.93 50.22 -11.78
C LEU A 56 -10.83 51.56 -12.50
N GLY A 57 -10.32 51.59 -13.74
CA GLY A 57 -10.33 52.79 -14.58
C GLY A 57 -11.74 53.28 -14.91
N ILE A 58 -12.66 52.36 -15.20
CA ILE A 58 -14.08 52.66 -15.41
C ILE A 58 -14.72 53.20 -14.12
N LEU A 59 -14.43 52.59 -12.96
CA LEU A 59 -14.92 53.07 -11.66
C LEU A 59 -14.44 54.50 -11.35
N GLY A 60 -13.16 54.79 -11.64
CA GLY A 60 -12.62 56.15 -11.53
C GLY A 60 -13.32 57.14 -12.46
N THR A 61 -13.71 56.69 -13.66
CA THR A 61 -14.49 57.50 -14.61
C THR A 61 -15.81 57.95 -14.01
N PHE A 62 -16.59 57.00 -13.49
CA PHE A 62 -17.87 57.31 -12.87
C PHE A 62 -17.72 58.19 -11.62
N THR A 63 -16.70 57.92 -10.81
CA THR A 63 -16.42 58.72 -9.60
C THR A 63 -16.03 60.16 -9.94
N GLY A 64 -15.23 60.37 -10.98
CA GLY A 64 -14.85 61.71 -11.46
C GLY A 64 -16.03 62.51 -12.00
N ILE A 65 -16.94 61.86 -12.75
CA ILE A 65 -18.17 62.50 -13.23
C ILE A 65 -19.06 62.91 -12.05
N VAL A 66 -19.25 62.03 -11.06
CA VAL A 66 -20.03 62.34 -9.86
C VAL A 66 -19.41 63.50 -9.07
N ALA A 67 -18.09 63.52 -8.91
CA ALA A 67 -17.39 64.61 -8.24
C ALA A 67 -17.61 65.97 -8.94
N GLY A 68 -17.57 66.00 -10.26
CA GLY A 68 -17.82 67.22 -11.05
C GLY A 68 -19.29 67.67 -11.05
N LEU A 69 -20.24 66.74 -10.84
CA LEU A 69 -21.67 67.06 -10.79
C LEU A 69 -22.16 67.49 -9.40
N LEU A 70 -21.54 66.99 -8.32
CA LEU A 70 -21.93 67.34 -6.95
C LEU A 70 -21.64 68.80 -6.61
N ASP A 71 -20.63 69.39 -7.27
CA ASP A 71 -20.22 70.79 -7.09
C ASP A 71 -20.87 71.73 -8.11
N PHE A 72 -21.83 71.23 -8.91
CA PHE A 72 -22.47 71.99 -9.97
C PHE A 72 -23.67 72.79 -9.43
N ASP A 73 -23.53 74.11 -9.33
CA ASP A 73 -24.62 75.02 -8.97
C ASP A 73 -25.27 75.62 -10.22
N VAL A 74 -26.55 75.28 -10.42
CA VAL A 74 -27.40 75.80 -11.50
C VAL A 74 -27.55 77.33 -11.44
N LYS A 75 -27.35 77.95 -10.28
CA LYS A 75 -27.42 79.40 -10.10
C LYS A 75 -26.11 80.12 -10.43
N ASN A 76 -24.98 79.40 -10.52
CA ASN A 76 -23.67 79.93 -10.84
C ASN A 76 -22.96 79.02 -11.85
N ILE A 77 -23.50 78.99 -13.07
CA ILE A 77 -23.03 78.11 -14.14
C ILE A 77 -21.56 78.40 -14.49
N ASP A 78 -21.17 79.67 -14.60
CA ASP A 78 -19.81 80.06 -15.00
C ASP A 78 -18.75 79.56 -13.99
N GLY A 79 -19.03 79.63 -12.68
CA GLY A 79 -18.14 79.08 -11.65
C GLY A 79 -18.18 77.55 -11.56
N SER A 80 -19.32 76.94 -11.88
CA SER A 80 -19.53 75.49 -11.80
C SER A 80 -18.91 74.72 -12.97
N ILE A 81 -18.70 75.37 -14.12
CA ILE A 81 -18.06 74.77 -15.30
C ILE A 81 -16.62 74.36 -15.00
N GLU A 82 -15.87 75.12 -14.19
CA GLU A 82 -14.49 74.81 -13.86
C GLU A 82 -14.37 73.50 -13.05
N SER A 83 -15.24 73.32 -12.04
CA SER A 83 -15.30 72.10 -11.23
C SER A 83 -15.79 70.88 -12.04
N LEU A 84 -16.78 71.09 -12.91
CA LEU A 84 -17.26 70.05 -13.82
C LEU A 84 -16.17 69.59 -14.82
N LEU A 85 -15.41 70.53 -15.39
CA LEU A 85 -14.28 70.23 -16.28
C LEU A 85 -13.16 69.50 -15.54
N ALA A 86 -12.90 69.85 -14.27
CA ALA A 86 -11.94 69.14 -13.42
C ALA A 86 -12.37 67.69 -13.17
N GLY A 87 -13.64 67.45 -12.78
CA GLY A 87 -14.18 66.10 -12.60
C GLY A 87 -14.20 65.27 -13.89
N MET A 88 -14.49 65.90 -15.03
CA MET A 88 -14.41 65.26 -16.34
C MET A 88 -12.97 64.89 -16.73
N LYS A 89 -12.00 65.76 -16.45
CA LYS A 89 -10.57 65.48 -16.67
C LYS A 89 -10.10 64.29 -15.83
N THR A 90 -10.50 64.25 -14.56
CA THR A 90 -10.28 63.10 -13.66
C THR A 90 -10.84 61.82 -14.27
N ALA A 91 -12.08 61.86 -14.73
CA ALA A 91 -12.77 60.71 -15.28
C ALA A 91 -12.06 60.12 -16.51
N PHE A 92 -11.64 60.98 -17.45
CA PHE A 92 -10.89 60.54 -18.63
C PHE A 92 -9.50 60.00 -18.28
N LEU A 93 -8.79 60.65 -17.36
CA LEU A 93 -7.42 60.27 -17.04
C LEU A 93 -7.34 58.90 -16.35
N THR A 94 -8.23 58.60 -15.41
CA THR A 94 -8.26 57.30 -14.72
C THR A 94 -8.59 56.15 -15.67
N SER A 95 -9.50 56.37 -16.63
CA SER A 95 -9.86 55.38 -17.65
C SER A 95 -8.70 55.10 -18.60
N LEU A 96 -8.06 56.17 -19.09
CA LEU A 96 -6.93 56.08 -20.00
C LEU A 96 -5.76 55.31 -19.38
N VAL A 97 -5.41 55.64 -18.13
CA VAL A 97 -4.33 54.96 -17.40
C VAL A 97 -4.69 53.49 -17.15
N GLY A 98 -5.93 53.18 -16.74
CA GLY A 98 -6.36 51.79 -16.51
C GLY A 98 -6.27 50.92 -17.77
N MET A 99 -6.75 51.43 -18.91
CA MET A 99 -6.65 50.75 -20.20
C MET A 99 -5.19 50.61 -20.68
N LEU A 100 -4.39 51.66 -20.50
CA LEU A 100 -2.98 51.66 -20.92
C LEU A 100 -2.16 50.65 -20.11
N LEU A 101 -2.31 50.60 -18.79
CA LEU A 101 -1.63 49.61 -17.94
C LEU A 101 -2.09 48.18 -18.23
N ALA A 102 -3.39 47.97 -18.47
CA ALA A 102 -3.92 46.67 -18.87
C ALA A 102 -3.34 46.21 -20.22
N LEU A 103 -3.21 47.11 -21.19
CA LEU A 103 -2.60 46.82 -22.49
C LEU A 103 -1.12 46.48 -22.34
N ILE A 104 -0.36 47.30 -21.60
CA ILE A 104 1.06 47.04 -21.33
C ILE A 104 1.23 45.66 -20.70
N TYR A 105 0.48 45.35 -19.65
CA TYR A 105 0.59 44.06 -18.97
C TYR A 105 0.31 42.87 -19.91
N LYS A 106 -0.73 42.95 -20.75
CA LYS A 106 -1.03 41.91 -21.75
C LYS A 106 0.13 41.74 -22.73
N VAL A 107 0.68 42.84 -23.25
CA VAL A 107 1.83 42.80 -24.17
C VAL A 107 3.04 42.15 -23.50
N LEU A 108 3.34 42.47 -22.24
CA LEU A 108 4.47 41.89 -21.51
C LEU A 108 4.31 40.37 -21.27
N ILE A 109 3.09 39.89 -21.05
CA ILE A 109 2.79 38.45 -20.96
C ILE A 109 2.95 37.79 -22.33
N THR A 110 2.38 38.37 -23.40
CA THR A 110 2.41 37.79 -24.75
C THR A 110 3.84 37.70 -25.31
N ILE A 111 4.70 38.67 -25.02
CA ILE A 111 6.12 38.64 -25.41
C ILE A 111 6.94 37.63 -24.58
N GLY A 112 6.35 37.07 -23.52
CA GLY A 112 7.00 36.07 -22.67
C GLY A 112 8.04 36.65 -21.71
N TRP A 113 8.14 37.97 -21.58
CA TRP A 113 9.11 38.62 -20.68
C TRP A 113 8.79 38.39 -19.19
N LEU A 114 7.51 38.16 -18.88
CA LEU A 114 7.02 37.86 -17.52
C LEU A 114 6.77 36.36 -17.27
N SER A 115 6.89 35.51 -18.29
CA SER A 115 6.66 34.07 -18.16
C SER A 115 7.97 33.36 -17.87
N VAL A 116 8.08 32.72 -16.70
CA VAL A 116 9.16 31.77 -16.43
C VAL A 116 8.77 30.46 -17.10
N LYS A 117 9.63 29.96 -18.01
CA LYS A 117 9.50 28.61 -18.58
C LYS A 117 9.65 27.60 -17.45
N ASP A 118 8.53 27.11 -16.93
CA ASP A 118 8.49 26.00 -16.00
C ASP A 118 7.72 24.87 -16.67
N ASP A 119 8.43 23.83 -17.09
CA ASP A 119 7.89 22.66 -17.79
C ASP A 119 7.05 21.75 -16.86
N SER A 120 6.88 22.13 -15.58
CA SER A 120 6.30 21.25 -14.55
C SER A 120 4.88 21.59 -14.10
N VAL A 121 4.29 22.69 -14.57
CA VAL A 121 2.93 23.10 -14.17
C VAL A 121 2.07 23.38 -15.40
N ILE A 122 1.16 22.45 -15.68
CA ILE A 122 0.10 22.62 -16.68
C ILE A 122 -0.86 23.69 -16.14
N ASP A 123 -0.88 24.85 -16.80
CA ASP A 123 -1.88 25.89 -16.56
C ASP A 123 -3.21 25.40 -17.15
N GLU A 124 -4.10 24.89 -16.28
CA GLU A 124 -5.37 24.26 -16.64
C GLU A 124 -6.27 25.15 -17.52
N ASP A 125 -6.09 26.47 -17.45
CA ASP A 125 -6.90 27.45 -18.19
C ASP A 125 -6.22 27.97 -19.48
N SER A 126 -4.98 27.57 -19.77
CA SER A 126 -4.26 27.95 -21.00
C SER A 126 -4.08 26.82 -22.01
N ILE A 127 -4.89 25.76 -21.95
CA ILE A 127 -4.88 24.72 -23.00
C ILE A 127 -5.50 25.32 -24.28
N GLY A 128 -4.68 26.04 -25.04
CA GLY A 128 -5.01 26.48 -26.38
C GLY A 128 -5.08 25.28 -27.33
N ILE A 129 -5.84 25.41 -28.42
CA ILE A 129 -5.93 24.39 -29.48
C ILE A 129 -4.54 23.98 -30.00
N ALA A 130 -3.56 24.88 -29.97
CA ALA A 130 -2.18 24.62 -30.36
C ALA A 130 -1.42 23.69 -29.39
N GLU A 131 -1.69 23.77 -28.09
CA GLU A 131 -1.08 22.91 -27.08
C GLU A 131 -1.77 21.54 -27.05
N LEU A 132 -3.09 21.52 -27.24
CA LEU A 132 -3.84 20.29 -27.51
C LEU A 132 -3.32 19.60 -28.78
N TYR A 133 -3.03 20.37 -29.85
CA TYR A 133 -2.42 19.84 -31.06
C TYR A 133 -1.00 19.31 -30.81
N GLY A 134 -0.22 19.95 -29.93
CA GLY A 134 1.08 19.47 -29.46
C GLY A 134 0.96 18.11 -28.77
N VAL A 135 0.10 18.01 -27.74
CA VAL A 135 -0.16 16.76 -27.02
C VAL A 135 -0.72 15.68 -27.96
N MET A 136 -1.60 16.02 -28.89
CA MET A 136 -2.10 15.08 -29.90
C MET A 136 -1.01 14.62 -30.88
N LYS A 137 -0.04 15.48 -31.18
CA LYS A 137 1.12 15.12 -32.00
C LYS A 137 2.08 14.21 -31.22
N ASP A 138 2.35 14.52 -29.96
CA ASP A 138 3.18 13.68 -29.09
C ASP A 138 2.52 12.32 -28.85
N GLN A 139 1.19 12.30 -28.67
CA GLN A 139 0.41 11.07 -28.59
C GLN A 139 0.44 10.28 -29.89
N ARG A 140 0.36 10.95 -31.05
CA ARG A 140 0.54 10.31 -32.36
C ARG A 140 1.93 9.70 -32.48
N ASP A 141 2.97 10.40 -32.06
CA ASP A 141 4.35 9.93 -32.14
C ASP A 141 4.59 8.74 -31.18
N GLY A 142 3.96 8.77 -29.99
CA GLY A 142 3.92 7.63 -29.08
C GLY A 142 3.19 6.42 -29.66
N ILE A 143 2.08 6.62 -30.37
CA ILE A 143 1.35 5.55 -31.08
C ILE A 143 2.17 5.00 -32.25
N VAL A 144 2.91 5.85 -32.96
CA VAL A 144 3.84 5.41 -34.03
C VAL A 144 4.96 4.55 -33.44
N SER A 145 5.53 4.97 -32.31
CA SER A 145 6.58 4.21 -31.61
C SER A 145 6.05 2.86 -31.11
N LEU A 146 4.83 2.82 -30.58
CA LEU A 146 4.17 1.58 -30.18
C LEU A 146 3.88 0.66 -31.37
N LYS A 147 3.44 1.23 -32.49
CA LYS A 147 3.26 0.50 -33.75
C LYS A 147 4.58 -0.10 -34.24
N GLU A 148 5.68 0.63 -34.10
CA GLU A 148 7.01 0.13 -34.47
C GLU A 148 7.47 -1.01 -33.55
N ALA A 149 7.28 -0.87 -32.23
CA ALA A 149 7.60 -1.93 -31.27
C ALA A 149 6.77 -3.21 -31.47
N ILE A 150 5.53 -3.09 -31.93
CA ILE A 150 4.64 -4.25 -32.14
C ILE A 150 4.82 -4.85 -33.54
N GLY A 151 4.94 -4.01 -34.57
CA GLY A 151 4.66 -4.39 -35.95
C GLY A 151 5.70 -3.98 -37.00
N SER A 152 6.84 -3.39 -36.63
CA SER A 152 7.83 -2.94 -37.63
C SER A 152 8.53 -4.07 -38.37
N GLY A 153 8.40 -5.32 -37.91
CA GLY A 153 9.04 -6.47 -38.56
C GLY A 153 10.55 -6.55 -38.35
N ASP A 154 11.11 -5.63 -37.56
CA ASP A 154 12.48 -5.68 -37.06
C ASP A 154 12.60 -6.73 -35.94
N GLU A 155 13.79 -7.31 -35.73
CA GLU A 155 13.99 -8.42 -34.77
C GLU A 155 13.71 -7.99 -33.31
N SER A 156 13.81 -6.69 -33.04
CA SER A 156 13.49 -6.07 -31.76
C SER A 156 11.97 -5.92 -31.51
N SER A 157 11.15 -6.04 -32.56
CA SER A 157 9.69 -5.94 -32.47
C SER A 157 9.05 -7.27 -32.05
N LEU A 158 7.87 -7.21 -31.41
CA LEU A 158 7.16 -8.42 -30.96
C LEU A 158 6.81 -9.37 -32.12
N THR A 159 6.41 -8.83 -33.28
CA THR A 159 6.20 -9.65 -34.48
C THR A 159 7.49 -10.22 -35.03
N GLY A 160 8.62 -9.50 -34.93
CA GLY A 160 9.95 -10.00 -35.26
C GLY A 160 10.36 -11.18 -34.39
N GLN A 161 10.25 -11.05 -33.06
CA GLN A 161 10.52 -12.14 -32.12
C GLN A 161 9.64 -13.37 -32.37
N MET A 162 8.35 -13.17 -32.68
CA MET A 162 7.44 -14.27 -33.01
C MET A 162 7.82 -14.96 -34.33
N LYS A 163 8.31 -14.20 -35.31
CA LYS A 163 8.82 -14.74 -36.58
C LYS A 163 10.11 -15.55 -36.36
N LEU A 164 11.03 -15.06 -35.51
CA LEU A 164 12.25 -15.77 -35.13
C LEU A 164 11.93 -17.07 -34.40
N LEU A 165 11.05 -17.04 -33.39
CA LEU A 165 10.58 -18.24 -32.69
C LEU A 165 9.99 -19.28 -33.65
N ARG A 166 9.18 -18.84 -34.62
CA ARG A 166 8.63 -19.74 -35.64
C ARG A 166 9.71 -20.28 -36.57
N SER A 167 10.73 -19.48 -36.90
CA SER A 167 11.88 -19.91 -37.70
C SER A 167 12.69 -20.97 -36.94
N ASP A 168 13.05 -20.71 -35.68
CA ASP A 168 13.79 -21.64 -34.83
C ASP A 168 13.03 -22.95 -34.63
N THR A 169 11.71 -22.88 -34.43
CA THR A 169 10.86 -24.06 -34.33
C THR A 169 10.86 -24.87 -35.62
N ASN A 170 10.77 -24.19 -36.77
CA ASN A 170 10.77 -24.84 -38.08
C ASN A 170 12.15 -25.42 -38.44
N ASP A 171 13.24 -24.76 -38.05
CA ASP A 171 14.60 -25.23 -38.27
C ASP A 171 14.93 -26.41 -37.36
N ASN A 172 14.47 -26.39 -36.10
CA ASN A 172 14.49 -27.58 -35.24
C ASN A 172 13.70 -28.74 -35.85
N PHE A 173 12.51 -28.48 -36.40
CA PHE A 173 11.73 -29.53 -37.06
C PHE A 173 12.45 -30.12 -38.27
N LYS A 174 13.05 -29.29 -39.12
CA LYS A 174 13.89 -29.75 -40.25
C LYS A 174 15.10 -30.54 -39.77
N GLN A 175 15.75 -30.12 -38.69
CA GLN A 175 16.90 -30.82 -38.13
C GLN A 175 16.49 -32.18 -37.55
N HIS A 176 15.34 -32.26 -36.88
CA HIS A 176 14.76 -33.52 -36.43
C HIS A 176 14.39 -34.43 -37.60
N GLN A 177 13.78 -33.89 -38.66
CA GLN A 177 13.45 -34.65 -39.86
C GLN A 177 14.72 -35.18 -40.54
N LYS A 178 15.77 -34.36 -40.68
CA LYS A 178 17.05 -34.78 -41.24
C LYS A 178 17.74 -35.86 -40.38
N SER A 179 17.72 -35.69 -39.06
CA SER A 179 18.23 -36.72 -38.14
C SER A 179 17.44 -38.02 -38.23
N PHE A 180 16.14 -37.95 -38.52
CA PHE A 180 15.28 -39.11 -38.72
C PHE A 180 15.54 -39.79 -40.06
N GLU A 181 15.72 -39.04 -41.14
CA GLU A 181 16.13 -39.59 -42.45
C GLU A 181 17.52 -40.25 -42.38
N GLU A 182 18.47 -39.64 -41.66
CA GLU A 182 19.80 -40.24 -41.41
C GLU A 182 19.70 -41.52 -40.57
N PHE A 183 18.80 -41.54 -39.58
CA PHE A 183 18.50 -42.74 -38.80
C PHE A 183 17.86 -43.82 -39.67
N GLU A 184 16.87 -43.49 -40.48
CA GLU A 184 16.18 -44.40 -41.41
C GLU A 184 17.18 -45.01 -42.40
N SER A 185 18.06 -44.19 -42.99
CA SER A 185 19.10 -44.65 -43.90
C SER A 185 20.08 -45.61 -43.22
N ARG A 186 20.53 -45.28 -41.99
CA ARG A 186 21.38 -46.19 -41.19
C ARG A 186 20.65 -47.47 -40.81
N LEU A 187 19.37 -47.39 -40.50
CA LEU A 187 18.55 -48.54 -40.12
C LEU A 187 18.32 -49.45 -41.33
N TRP A 188 18.07 -48.89 -42.52
CA TRP A 188 17.97 -49.64 -43.76
C TRP A 188 19.30 -50.31 -44.12
N ILE A 189 20.43 -49.60 -44.03
CA ILE A 189 21.76 -50.20 -44.22
C ILE A 189 21.99 -51.33 -43.23
N LYS A 190 21.63 -51.16 -41.96
CA LYS A 190 21.78 -52.22 -40.93
C LYS A 190 20.84 -53.40 -41.15
N LEU A 191 19.63 -53.18 -41.65
CA LEU A 191 18.70 -54.24 -42.03
C LEU A 191 19.15 -54.97 -43.29
N GLN A 192 19.74 -54.26 -44.25
CA GLN A 192 20.33 -54.85 -45.46
C GLN A 192 21.59 -55.66 -45.11
N ASP A 193 22.49 -55.13 -44.27
CA ASP A 193 23.63 -55.86 -43.70
C ASP A 193 23.16 -57.13 -42.98
N PHE A 194 22.07 -57.03 -42.21
CA PHE A 194 21.46 -58.16 -41.50
C PHE A 194 20.87 -59.19 -42.48
N ALA A 195 20.21 -58.74 -43.55
CA ALA A 195 19.67 -59.61 -44.60
C ALA A 195 20.76 -60.30 -45.42
N ASP A 196 21.86 -59.61 -45.72
CA ASP A 196 23.03 -60.16 -46.41
C ASP A 196 23.79 -61.17 -45.51
N MET A 197 23.85 -60.89 -44.20
CA MET A 197 24.41 -61.79 -43.18
C MET A 197 23.56 -63.05 -42.97
N LEU A 198 22.24 -62.99 -43.20
CA LEU A 198 21.36 -64.15 -43.24
C LEU A 198 21.46 -64.93 -44.57
N SER A 199 21.88 -64.28 -45.66
CA SER A 199 21.87 -64.85 -47.00
C SER A 199 23.15 -65.64 -47.35
N LYS A 200 24.30 -65.33 -46.76
CA LYS A 200 25.57 -66.00 -47.12
C LYS A 200 26.23 -66.77 -45.96
N SER A 201 26.10 -68.10 -46.09
CA SER A 201 26.96 -69.16 -45.56
C SER A 201 26.71 -69.63 -44.12
N ALA A 202 25.79 -70.60 -44.04
CA ALA A 202 25.87 -71.82 -43.24
C ALA A 202 25.95 -71.67 -41.71
N THR A 203 24.77 -71.45 -41.12
CA THR A 203 24.08 -72.19 -40.02
C THR A 203 24.86 -72.91 -38.91
N GLU A 204 26.14 -73.22 -39.02
CA GLU A 204 26.95 -73.85 -37.97
C GLU A 204 27.85 -72.83 -37.26
N GLN A 205 28.55 -71.97 -38.01
CA GLN A 205 29.33 -70.88 -37.42
C GLN A 205 28.43 -69.84 -36.75
N VAL A 206 27.21 -69.67 -37.26
CA VAL A 206 26.18 -68.79 -36.69
C VAL A 206 25.58 -69.36 -35.41
N ILE A 207 25.45 -70.68 -35.26
CA ILE A 207 24.98 -71.27 -34.00
C ILE A 207 26.06 -71.13 -32.92
N GLU A 208 27.33 -71.37 -33.24
CA GLU A 208 28.42 -71.18 -32.27
C GLU A 208 28.67 -69.70 -31.96
N ALA A 209 28.57 -68.82 -32.97
CA ALA A 209 28.62 -67.37 -32.77
C ALA A 209 27.38 -66.82 -32.06
N LEU A 210 26.17 -67.36 -32.27
CA LEU A 210 24.98 -67.03 -31.48
C LEU A 210 25.11 -67.54 -30.06
N LYS A 211 25.73 -68.70 -29.84
CA LYS A 211 25.98 -69.22 -28.49
C LYS A 211 27.00 -68.35 -27.77
N GLN A 212 28.06 -67.93 -28.46
CA GLN A 212 29.05 -66.99 -27.94
C GLN A 212 28.45 -65.59 -27.75
N VAL A 213 27.61 -65.10 -28.66
CA VAL A 213 26.91 -63.82 -28.55
C VAL A 213 25.81 -63.88 -27.50
N ILE A 214 25.15 -65.01 -27.26
CA ILE A 214 24.21 -65.17 -26.15
C ILE A 214 25.00 -65.23 -24.83
N VAL A 215 26.16 -65.87 -24.79
CA VAL A 215 27.06 -65.83 -23.62
C VAL A 215 27.59 -64.41 -23.39
N ASP A 216 28.03 -63.70 -24.42
CA ASP A 216 28.54 -62.32 -24.36
C ASP A 216 27.42 -61.31 -24.11
N PHE A 217 26.21 -61.54 -24.63
CA PHE A 217 25.02 -60.75 -24.37
C PHE A 217 24.52 -60.98 -22.96
N ASN A 218 24.55 -62.22 -22.45
CA ASN A 218 24.17 -62.53 -21.08
C ASN A 218 25.25 -62.05 -20.08
N ASN A 219 26.53 -62.09 -20.44
CA ASN A 219 27.62 -61.45 -19.71
C ASN A 219 27.47 -59.92 -19.73
N ASN A 220 27.19 -59.27 -20.86
CA ASN A 220 26.95 -57.82 -20.94
C ASN A 220 25.62 -57.39 -20.29
N LEU A 221 24.56 -58.20 -20.32
CA LEU A 221 23.31 -57.95 -19.59
C LEU A 221 23.55 -58.02 -18.08
N THR A 222 24.37 -58.98 -17.65
CA THR A 222 24.71 -59.15 -16.24
C THR A 222 25.72 -58.10 -15.77
N GLU A 223 26.67 -57.68 -16.63
CA GLU A 223 27.78 -56.80 -16.26
C GLU A 223 27.48 -55.32 -16.55
N GLN A 224 27.10 -54.94 -17.77
CA GLN A 224 26.84 -53.53 -18.12
C GLN A 224 25.40 -53.07 -17.83
N PHE A 225 24.38 -53.91 -18.05
CA PHE A 225 23.02 -53.57 -17.62
C PHE A 225 22.81 -53.83 -16.14
N GLY A 226 23.43 -54.87 -15.57
CA GLY A 226 23.44 -55.10 -14.13
C GLY A 226 24.05 -53.93 -13.35
N GLU A 227 25.23 -53.43 -13.73
CA GLU A 227 25.84 -52.26 -13.06
C GLU A 227 25.04 -50.97 -13.29
N ASN A 228 24.47 -50.74 -14.49
CA ASN A 228 23.62 -49.56 -14.72
C ASN A 228 22.29 -49.63 -13.93
N PHE A 229 21.64 -50.79 -13.84
CA PHE A 229 20.47 -50.96 -12.98
C PHE A 229 20.83 -50.86 -11.51
N LYS A 230 22.02 -51.29 -11.11
CA LYS A 230 22.52 -51.16 -9.74
C LYS A 230 22.80 -49.70 -9.39
N GLN A 231 23.42 -48.92 -10.28
CA GLN A 231 23.62 -47.47 -10.13
C GLN A 231 22.29 -46.71 -10.16
N LEU A 232 21.36 -47.08 -11.04
CA LEU A 232 20.01 -46.51 -11.06
C LEU A 232 19.26 -46.82 -9.76
N ASN A 233 19.32 -48.06 -9.29
CA ASN A 233 18.71 -48.45 -8.02
C ASN A 233 19.39 -47.74 -6.85
N GLU A 234 20.70 -47.52 -6.90
CA GLU A 234 21.44 -46.74 -5.90
C GLU A 234 21.04 -45.25 -5.92
N ALA A 235 20.80 -44.67 -7.09
CA ALA A 235 20.27 -43.30 -7.23
C ALA A 235 18.83 -43.19 -6.72
N VAL A 236 17.98 -44.19 -6.99
CA VAL A 236 16.63 -44.28 -6.44
C VAL A 236 16.66 -44.47 -4.93
N PHE A 237 17.55 -45.30 -4.39
CA PHE A 237 17.76 -45.43 -2.96
C PHE A 237 18.21 -44.12 -2.34
N LYS A 238 19.16 -43.40 -2.95
CA LYS A 238 19.60 -42.07 -2.48
C LYS A 238 18.46 -41.05 -2.51
N LEU A 239 17.55 -41.12 -3.47
CA LEU A 239 16.33 -40.29 -3.51
C LEU A 239 15.36 -40.64 -2.38
N VAL A 240 15.13 -41.93 -2.11
CA VAL A 240 14.31 -42.37 -0.99
C VAL A 240 14.95 -41.98 0.35
N GLU A 241 16.26 -42.12 0.49
CA GLU A 241 17.02 -41.70 1.67
C GLU A 241 16.93 -40.17 1.86
N TRP A 242 17.05 -39.41 0.77
CA TRP A 242 16.85 -37.97 0.78
C TRP A 242 15.42 -37.60 1.18
N GLN A 243 14.42 -38.32 0.67
CA GLN A 243 13.02 -38.09 1.00
C GLN A 243 12.75 -38.35 2.49
N GLU A 244 13.36 -39.39 3.07
CA GLU A 244 13.18 -39.71 4.49
C GLU A 244 13.93 -38.73 5.39
N LYS A 245 15.14 -38.30 5.01
CA LYS A 245 15.86 -37.19 5.66
C LYS A 245 15.07 -35.88 5.58
N TYR A 246 14.46 -35.58 4.44
CA TYR A 246 13.64 -34.38 4.27
C TYR A 246 12.37 -34.43 5.15
N LYS A 247 11.74 -35.60 5.27
CA LYS A 247 10.61 -35.81 6.18
C LYS A 247 11.00 -35.56 7.64
N GLU A 248 12.17 -36.06 8.08
CA GLU A 248 12.70 -35.75 9.42
C GLU A 248 12.96 -34.24 9.59
N GLN A 249 13.53 -33.59 8.57
CA GLN A 249 13.81 -32.16 8.59
C GLN A 249 12.53 -31.32 8.71
N ILE A 250 11.47 -31.70 8.00
CA ILE A 250 10.15 -31.06 8.14
C ILE A 250 9.55 -31.31 9.52
N ALA A 251 9.69 -32.52 10.08
CA ALA A 251 9.22 -32.81 11.44
C ALA A 251 9.94 -31.94 12.48
N GLN A 252 11.27 -31.81 12.39
CA GLN A 252 12.05 -30.91 13.24
C GLN A 252 11.65 -29.44 13.05
N MET A 253 11.39 -29.01 11.81
CA MET A 253 10.95 -27.64 11.54
C MET A 253 9.60 -27.35 12.18
N VAL A 254 8.65 -28.30 12.13
CA VAL A 254 7.35 -28.16 12.82
C VAL A 254 7.52 -28.06 14.33
N GLU A 255 8.41 -28.87 14.92
CA GLU A 255 8.71 -28.80 16.35
C GLU A 255 9.35 -27.45 16.74
N GLN A 256 10.31 -26.96 15.96
CA GLN A 256 10.92 -25.65 16.15
C GLN A 256 9.90 -24.51 16.01
N TYR A 257 8.97 -24.60 15.05
CA TYR A 257 7.88 -23.64 14.94
C TYR A 257 6.97 -23.65 16.17
N ALA A 258 6.62 -24.82 16.69
CA ALA A 258 5.81 -24.93 17.90
C ALA A 258 6.51 -24.32 19.13
N GLN A 259 7.83 -24.53 19.26
CA GLN A 259 8.64 -23.87 20.29
C GLN A 259 8.67 -22.35 20.10
N GLY A 260 8.82 -21.86 18.86
CA GLY A 260 8.76 -20.44 18.54
C GLY A 260 7.43 -19.78 18.92
N VAL A 261 6.30 -20.43 18.61
CA VAL A 261 4.96 -19.96 19.03
C VAL A 261 4.85 -19.91 20.56
N THR A 262 5.36 -20.92 21.25
CA THR A 262 5.36 -20.97 22.72
C THR A 262 6.21 -19.84 23.32
N ALA A 263 7.39 -19.59 22.75
CA ALA A 263 8.27 -18.49 23.18
C ALA A 263 7.63 -17.11 22.97
N ILE A 264 6.87 -16.92 21.89
CA ILE A 264 6.09 -15.70 21.66
C ILE A 264 5.01 -15.54 22.74
N GLY A 265 4.29 -16.60 23.09
CA GLY A 265 3.30 -16.55 24.18
C GLY A 265 3.93 -16.25 25.55
N GLN A 266 5.12 -16.80 25.84
CA GLN A 266 5.88 -16.45 27.06
C GLN A 266 6.35 -15.00 27.04
N THR A 267 6.74 -14.49 25.87
CA THR A 267 7.12 -13.08 25.69
C THR A 267 5.93 -12.16 25.94
N GLU A 268 4.75 -12.50 25.40
CA GLU A 268 3.50 -11.79 25.67
C GLU A 268 3.20 -11.73 27.17
N ALA A 269 3.27 -12.88 27.87
CA ALA A 269 3.05 -12.94 29.31
C ALA A 269 4.05 -12.07 30.09
N SER A 270 5.33 -12.09 29.70
CA SER A 270 6.39 -11.27 30.31
C SER A 270 6.16 -9.77 30.07
N VAL A 271 5.76 -9.38 28.87
CA VAL A 271 5.44 -7.99 28.52
C VAL A 271 4.23 -7.51 29.30
N ASN A 272 3.19 -8.34 29.46
CA ASN A 272 2.03 -8.03 30.30
C ASN A 272 2.42 -7.87 31.78
N ALA A 273 3.31 -8.72 32.30
CA ALA A 273 3.83 -8.59 33.65
C ALA A 273 4.62 -7.28 33.83
N ILE A 274 5.49 -6.93 32.88
CA ILE A 274 6.22 -5.65 32.88
C ILE A 274 5.23 -4.47 32.86
N ALA A 275 4.19 -4.52 32.02
CA ALA A 275 3.18 -3.46 31.97
C ALA A 275 2.46 -3.29 33.31
N SER A 276 2.06 -4.40 33.94
CA SER A 276 1.42 -4.43 35.26
C SER A 276 2.33 -3.88 36.37
N ASP A 277 3.59 -4.31 36.41
CA ASP A 277 4.54 -3.84 37.43
C ASP A 277 4.96 -2.38 37.21
N THR A 278 5.05 -1.94 35.95
CA THR A 278 5.30 -0.53 35.62
C THR A 278 4.16 0.37 36.10
N GLN A 279 2.92 -0.14 36.13
CA GLN A 279 1.77 0.57 36.67
C GLN A 279 1.86 0.86 38.17
N LYS A 280 2.66 0.09 38.92
CA LYS A 280 2.91 0.31 40.37
C LYS A 280 3.95 1.39 40.65
N ILE A 281 4.73 1.81 39.65
CA ILE A 281 5.74 2.87 39.80
C ILE A 281 5.07 4.21 40.18
N PRO A 282 4.02 4.68 39.48
CA PRO A 282 3.27 5.88 39.89
C PRO A 282 2.74 5.81 41.32
N GLU A 283 2.23 4.65 41.76
CA GLU A 283 1.73 4.46 43.14
C GLU A 283 2.87 4.62 44.15
N SER A 284 4.02 4.00 43.89
CA SER A 284 5.21 4.11 44.73
C SER A 284 5.75 5.55 44.76
N LEU A 285 5.72 6.26 43.63
CA LEU A 285 6.09 7.67 43.55
C LEU A 285 5.10 8.58 44.31
N ALA A 286 3.81 8.23 44.37
CA ALA A 286 2.84 8.95 45.18
C ALA A 286 3.13 8.78 46.68
N VAL A 287 3.51 7.58 47.13
CA VAL A 287 3.96 7.35 48.51
C VAL A 287 5.25 8.13 48.79
N LEU A 288 6.21 8.14 47.86
CA LEU A 288 7.45 8.90 48.00
C LEU A 288 7.19 10.40 48.15
N ARG A 289 6.20 10.94 47.42
CA ARG A 289 5.76 12.33 47.58
C ARG A 289 5.29 12.62 49.00
N ASN A 290 4.48 11.75 49.60
CA ASN A 290 4.06 11.92 51.00
C ASN A 290 5.26 11.91 51.96
N VAL A 291 6.24 11.02 51.75
CA VAL A 291 7.46 11.00 52.57
C VAL A 291 8.24 12.31 52.42
N LEU A 292 8.36 12.85 51.20
CA LEU A 292 9.02 14.13 50.96
C LEU A 292 8.28 15.31 51.61
N GLU A 293 6.95 15.34 51.55
CA GLU A 293 6.14 16.37 52.23
C GLU A 293 6.31 16.32 53.76
N VAL A 294 6.28 15.12 54.35
CA VAL A 294 6.53 14.94 55.80
C VAL A 294 7.96 15.32 56.16
N ASN A 295 8.95 14.97 55.34
CA ASN A 295 10.33 15.33 55.58
C ASN A 295 10.54 16.85 55.51
N GLN A 296 9.90 17.52 54.55
CA GLN A 296 9.95 18.98 54.43
C GLN A 296 9.35 19.67 55.67
N HIS A 297 8.22 19.16 56.18
CA HIS A 297 7.65 19.61 57.45
C HIS A 297 8.60 19.37 58.63
N GLN A 298 9.29 18.22 58.69
CA GLN A 298 10.28 17.96 59.75
C GLN A 298 11.46 18.94 59.69
N ILE A 299 11.91 19.32 58.49
CA ILE A 299 12.96 20.34 58.33
C ILE A 299 12.49 21.70 58.86
N GLU A 300 11.25 22.11 58.58
CA GLU A 300 10.70 23.36 59.11
C GLU A 300 10.57 23.37 60.63
N GLU A 301 10.13 22.25 61.23
CA GLU A 301 10.11 22.11 62.69
C GLU A 301 11.53 22.10 63.29
N LEU A 302 12.50 21.50 62.61
CA LEU A 302 13.90 21.55 63.03
C LEU A 302 14.43 22.99 63.03
N ASP A 303 14.08 23.77 62.02
CA ASP A 303 14.42 25.20 61.91
C ASP A 303 13.82 25.99 63.08
N ARG A 304 12.54 25.77 63.41
CA ARG A 304 11.90 26.36 64.61
C ARG A 304 12.57 25.97 65.92
N HIS A 305 12.98 24.71 66.06
CA HIS A 305 13.73 24.27 67.23
C HIS A 305 15.09 24.94 67.31
N LEU A 306 15.82 25.08 66.20
CA LEU A 306 17.11 25.77 66.16
C LEU A 306 16.96 27.27 66.47
N GLU A 307 15.91 27.92 65.98
CA GLU A 307 15.54 29.30 66.32
C GLU A 307 15.24 29.43 67.83
N SER A 308 14.49 28.49 68.39
CA SER A 308 14.19 28.45 69.83
C SER A 308 15.46 28.23 70.66
N PHE A 309 16.39 27.40 70.19
CA PHE A 309 17.71 27.23 70.80
C PHE A 309 18.56 28.50 70.71
N ALA A 310 18.50 29.24 69.60
CA ALA A 310 19.17 30.53 69.45
C ALA A 310 18.60 31.56 70.44
N GLN A 311 17.28 31.63 70.57
CA GLN A 311 16.63 32.49 71.58
C GLN A 311 16.97 32.07 73.01
N MET A 312 17.06 30.77 73.28
CA MET A 312 17.49 30.25 74.59
C MET A 312 18.93 30.64 74.90
N ARG A 313 19.84 30.55 73.92
CA ARG A 313 21.22 31.05 74.05
C ARG A 313 21.22 32.54 74.39
N ASP A 314 20.45 33.34 73.67
CA ASP A 314 20.42 34.79 73.87
C ASP A 314 19.87 35.15 75.26
N LYS A 315 18.76 34.52 75.69
CA LYS A 315 18.25 34.68 77.06
C LYS A 315 19.19 34.15 78.13
N ALA A 316 19.92 33.06 77.87
CA ALA A 316 20.93 32.56 78.79
C ALA A 316 22.10 33.54 78.94
N VAL A 317 22.53 34.19 77.85
CA VAL A 317 23.54 35.26 77.86
C VAL A 317 23.04 36.49 78.64
N GLU A 318 21.76 36.86 78.49
CA GLU A 318 21.12 37.95 79.26
C GLU A 318 20.91 37.60 80.74
N ALA A 319 20.73 36.32 81.07
CA ALA A 319 20.52 35.86 82.44
C ALA A 319 21.82 35.81 83.26
N VAL A 320 23.00 35.72 82.63
CA VAL A 320 24.30 35.67 83.35
C VAL A 320 24.54 36.93 84.22
N PRO A 321 24.31 38.18 83.73
CA PRO A 321 24.34 39.38 84.55
C PRO A 321 23.31 39.37 85.69
N GLN A 322 22.10 38.89 85.43
CA GLN A 322 21.03 38.80 86.44
C GLN A 322 21.39 37.78 87.54
N ILE A 323 22.05 36.67 87.18
CA ILE A 323 22.57 35.69 88.12
C ILE A 323 23.68 36.31 88.98
N GLN A 324 24.56 37.14 88.42
CA GLN A 324 25.55 37.90 89.22
C GLN A 324 24.89 38.84 90.22
N GLU A 325 23.88 39.61 89.79
CA GLU A 325 23.10 40.51 90.66
C GLU A 325 22.37 39.73 91.78
N GLN A 326 21.81 38.56 91.44
CA GLN A 326 21.12 37.72 92.39
C GLN A 326 22.07 36.95 93.32
N ILE A 327 23.31 36.66 92.89
CA ILE A 327 24.37 36.12 93.76
C ILE A 327 24.79 37.18 94.80
N ASP A 328 24.85 38.46 94.44
CA ASP A 328 25.09 39.56 95.39
C ASP A 328 23.92 39.74 96.38
N ALA A 329 22.68 39.62 95.92
CA ALA A 329 21.50 39.59 96.79
C ALA A 329 21.48 38.34 97.70
N THR A 330 21.90 37.19 97.17
CA THR A 330 22.01 35.92 97.90
C THR A 330 23.10 35.98 98.96
N LEU A 331 24.25 36.62 98.70
CA LEU A 331 25.29 36.87 99.70
C LEU A 331 24.77 37.66 100.91
N LYS A 332 23.80 38.57 100.68
CA LYS A 332 23.10 39.29 101.75
C LYS A 332 22.09 38.39 102.48
N GLY A 333 21.30 37.61 101.73
CA GLY A 333 20.33 36.64 102.27
C GLY A 333 20.93 35.43 102.97
N VAL A 334 22.18 35.03 102.67
CA VAL A 334 22.88 33.90 103.31
C VAL A 334 23.15 34.14 104.80
N THR A 335 23.30 35.40 105.19
CA THR A 335 23.47 35.80 106.60
C THR A 335 22.16 35.62 107.38
N GLU A 336 21.00 35.81 106.74
CA GLU A 336 19.66 35.59 107.30
C GLU A 336 19.24 34.11 107.20
N ALA A 337 19.61 33.44 106.11
CA ALA A 337 19.33 32.03 105.86
C ALA A 337 20.08 31.11 106.83
N SER A 338 21.27 31.47 107.32
CA SER A 338 21.97 30.67 108.33
C SER A 338 21.14 30.47 109.61
N THR A 339 20.27 31.42 109.95
CA THR A 339 19.36 31.33 111.10
C THR A 339 18.12 30.49 110.78
N GLN A 340 17.71 30.45 109.51
CA GLN A 340 16.52 29.75 109.03
C GLN A 340 16.78 28.30 108.61
N ILE A 341 17.98 27.99 108.12
CA ILE A 341 18.46 26.64 107.74
C ILE A 341 18.47 25.71 108.95
N SER A 342 18.81 26.22 110.14
CA SER A 342 18.78 25.43 111.37
C SER A 342 17.36 24.96 111.75
N SER A 343 16.32 25.70 111.31
CA SER A 343 14.91 25.33 111.47
C SER A 343 14.42 24.44 110.32
N GLY A 344 14.83 24.70 109.08
CA GLY A 344 14.40 23.95 107.89
C GLY A 344 15.01 22.56 107.77
N LEU A 345 16.22 22.33 108.30
CA LEU A 345 16.85 20.99 108.35
C LEU A 345 16.06 19.99 109.20
N GLN A 346 15.34 20.48 110.22
CA GLN A 346 14.51 19.63 111.08
C GLN A 346 13.21 19.21 110.39
N GLU A 347 12.61 20.10 109.59
CA GLU A 347 11.39 19.82 108.81
C GLU A 347 11.67 18.98 107.55
N ALA A 348 12.85 19.15 106.93
CA ALA A 348 13.29 18.36 105.79
C ALA A 348 13.54 16.89 106.14
N GLY A 349 14.02 16.60 107.35
CA GLY A 349 14.23 15.23 107.84
C GLY A 349 12.94 14.41 107.93
N GLU A 350 11.84 15.03 108.35
CA GLU A 350 10.53 14.37 108.44
C GLU A 350 9.89 14.13 107.06
N LYS A 351 10.02 15.09 106.12
CA LYS A 351 9.48 14.93 104.75
C LYS A 351 10.25 13.91 103.92
N LEU A 352 11.58 13.83 104.06
CA LEU A 352 12.39 12.81 103.37
C LEU A 352 12.04 11.39 103.82
N GLN A 353 11.81 11.19 105.12
CA GLN A 353 11.37 9.90 105.64
C GLN A 353 10.01 9.51 105.08
N SER A 354 9.06 10.46 104.98
CA SER A 354 7.75 10.22 104.39
C SER A 354 7.81 9.90 102.89
N ALA A 355 8.60 10.64 102.12
CA ALA A 355 8.73 10.46 100.67
C ALA A 355 9.42 9.13 100.29
N ILE A 356 10.41 8.69 101.07
CA ILE A 356 11.09 7.40 100.86
C ILE A 356 10.12 6.24 101.15
N VAL A 357 9.31 6.34 102.21
CA VAL A 357 8.30 5.32 102.54
C VAL A 357 7.18 5.28 101.48
N GLN A 358 6.73 6.43 100.98
CA GLN A 358 5.73 6.49 99.90
C GLN A 358 6.27 5.95 98.57
N GLY A 359 7.49 6.32 98.18
CA GLY A 359 8.11 5.85 96.94
C GLY A 359 8.40 4.35 96.95
N ALA A 360 8.77 3.78 98.11
CA ALA A 360 8.92 2.34 98.27
C ALA A 360 7.58 1.60 98.12
N GLN A 361 6.49 2.15 98.67
CA GLN A 361 5.15 1.58 98.54
C GLN A 361 4.62 1.67 97.11
N GLU A 362 4.78 2.81 96.44
CA GLU A 362 4.38 2.98 95.03
C GLU A 362 5.16 2.05 94.10
N PHE A 363 6.45 1.82 94.36
CA PHE A 363 7.26 0.89 93.57
C PHE A 363 6.76 -0.55 93.71
N VAL A 364 6.41 -0.99 94.93
CA VAL A 364 5.82 -2.31 95.19
C VAL A 364 4.48 -2.46 94.47
N ASP A 365 3.61 -1.46 94.57
CA ASP A 365 2.29 -1.48 93.93
C ASP A 365 2.40 -1.46 92.39
N ASN A 366 3.35 -0.70 91.85
CA ASN A 366 3.57 -0.64 90.41
C ASN A 366 4.19 -1.93 89.87
N SER A 367 5.11 -2.55 90.62
CA SER A 367 5.67 -3.85 90.29
C SER A 367 4.59 -4.95 90.31
N ALA A 368 3.65 -4.90 91.26
CA ALA A 368 2.52 -5.82 91.30
C ALA A 368 1.60 -5.64 90.08
N ARG A 369 1.29 -4.40 89.70
CA ARG A 369 0.52 -4.11 88.48
C ARG A 369 1.20 -4.58 87.20
N VAL A 370 2.51 -4.36 87.06
CA VAL A 370 3.29 -4.83 85.90
C VAL A 370 3.25 -6.35 85.81
N ASN A 371 3.44 -7.05 86.93
CA ASN A 371 3.42 -8.50 86.94
C ASN A 371 2.04 -9.07 86.55
N GLN A 372 0.96 -8.43 87.03
CA GLN A 372 -0.40 -8.79 86.67
C GLN A 372 -0.72 -8.48 85.19
N SER A 373 -0.20 -7.38 84.65
CA SER A 373 -0.32 -7.07 83.22
C SER A 373 0.46 -8.05 82.35
N LEU A 374 1.65 -8.49 82.78
CA LEU A 374 2.44 -9.50 82.08
C LEU A 374 1.75 -10.86 82.07
N GLN A 375 1.13 -11.27 83.18
CA GLN A 375 0.28 -12.47 83.22
C GLN A 375 -0.91 -12.34 82.26
N GLY A 376 -1.60 -11.20 82.26
CA GLY A 376 -2.71 -10.95 81.32
C GLY A 376 -2.28 -11.02 79.85
N SER A 377 -1.14 -10.45 79.50
CA SER A 377 -0.57 -10.58 78.15
C SER A 377 -0.19 -12.02 77.81
N SER A 378 0.35 -12.78 78.77
CA SER A 378 0.70 -14.19 78.57
C SER A 378 -0.54 -15.06 78.28
N ASP A 379 -1.64 -14.83 79.00
CA ASP A 379 -2.90 -15.56 78.77
C ASP A 379 -3.51 -15.21 77.40
N VAL A 380 -3.46 -13.94 76.99
CA VAL A 380 -3.92 -13.50 75.66
C VAL A 380 -3.06 -14.10 74.55
N ILE A 381 -1.74 -14.16 74.73
CA ILE A 381 -0.84 -14.78 73.76
C ILE A 381 -1.12 -16.29 73.65
N ALA A 382 -1.33 -16.98 74.77
CA ALA A 382 -1.67 -18.40 74.76
C ALA A 382 -3.00 -18.67 74.04
N LYS A 383 -4.01 -17.84 74.30
CA LYS A 383 -5.32 -17.93 73.64
C LYS A 383 -5.23 -17.67 72.13
N ASN A 384 -4.53 -16.61 71.72
CA ASN A 384 -4.33 -16.30 70.31
C ASN A 384 -3.57 -17.41 69.59
N SER A 385 -2.60 -18.06 70.24
CA SER A 385 -1.86 -19.16 69.65
C SER A 385 -2.75 -20.39 69.39
N GLU A 386 -3.73 -20.66 70.24
CA GLU A 386 -4.70 -21.74 70.02
C GLU A 386 -5.71 -21.39 68.92
N GLU A 387 -6.18 -20.12 68.86
CA GLU A 387 -7.04 -19.64 67.78
C GLU A 387 -6.35 -19.71 66.41
N VAL A 388 -5.08 -19.32 66.32
CA VAL A 388 -4.29 -19.41 65.07
C VAL A 388 -4.15 -20.87 64.61
N LYS A 389 -3.90 -21.81 65.55
CA LYS A 389 -3.83 -23.24 65.23
C LYS A 389 -5.17 -23.76 64.69
N GLN A 390 -6.29 -23.33 65.27
CA GLN A 390 -7.61 -23.70 64.81
C GLN A 390 -7.89 -23.15 63.41
N GLN A 391 -7.60 -21.87 63.17
CA GLN A 391 -7.75 -21.25 61.85
C GLN A 391 -6.90 -21.95 60.78
N PHE A 392 -5.66 -22.33 61.11
CA PHE A 392 -4.81 -23.09 60.19
C PHE A 392 -5.39 -24.46 59.84
N SER A 393 -5.95 -25.16 60.84
CA SER A 393 -6.59 -26.47 60.64
C SER A 393 -7.83 -26.37 59.74
N ASP A 394 -8.65 -25.34 59.96
CA ASP A 394 -9.86 -25.11 59.19
C ASP A 394 -9.51 -24.74 57.73
N LEU A 395 -8.49 -23.90 57.54
CA LEU A 395 -8.01 -23.48 56.22
C LEU A 395 -7.44 -24.66 55.39
N VAL A 396 -6.70 -25.57 56.03
CA VAL A 396 -6.22 -26.81 55.38
C VAL A 396 -7.37 -27.73 54.98
N THR A 397 -8.42 -27.79 55.79
CA THR A 397 -9.61 -28.61 55.52
C THR A 397 -10.40 -28.04 54.34
N GLU A 398 -10.57 -26.72 54.31
CA GLU A 398 -11.30 -26.01 53.27
C GLU A 398 -10.55 -26.02 51.92
N LEU A 399 -9.22 -25.86 51.93
CA LEU A 399 -8.39 -26.04 50.73
C LEU A 399 -8.54 -27.45 50.12
N ASN A 400 -8.53 -28.49 50.94
CA ASN A 400 -8.72 -29.87 50.47
C ASN A 400 -10.13 -30.12 49.91
N SER A 401 -11.14 -29.44 50.44
CA SER A 401 -12.51 -29.48 49.92
C SER A 401 -12.59 -28.79 48.54
N ASN A 402 -12.06 -27.57 48.43
CA ASN A 402 -12.03 -26.83 47.18
C ASN A 402 -11.24 -27.56 46.07
N PHE A 403 -10.11 -28.18 46.42
CA PHE A 403 -9.33 -28.93 45.44
C PHE A 403 -10.09 -30.16 44.90
N ARG A 404 -10.87 -30.84 45.75
CA ARG A 404 -11.73 -31.94 45.33
C ARG A 404 -12.87 -31.48 44.43
N ASN A 405 -13.51 -30.36 44.77
CA ASN A 405 -14.58 -29.79 43.96
C ASN A 405 -14.07 -29.35 42.58
N LEU A 406 -12.92 -28.67 42.54
CA LEU A 406 -12.27 -28.26 41.29
C LEU A 406 -11.98 -29.47 40.38
N MET A 407 -11.44 -30.56 40.95
CA MET A 407 -11.17 -31.79 40.17
C MET A 407 -12.44 -32.45 39.65
N ALA A 408 -13.53 -32.44 40.43
CA ALA A 408 -14.82 -32.95 39.98
C ALA A 408 -15.41 -32.11 38.83
N GLU A 409 -15.29 -30.78 38.92
CA GLU A 409 -15.73 -29.83 37.89
C GLU A 409 -14.94 -30.01 36.59
N ILE A 410 -13.61 -30.06 36.67
CA ILE A 410 -12.73 -30.30 35.52
C ILE A 410 -13.06 -31.63 34.82
N THR A 411 -13.32 -32.68 35.61
CA THR A 411 -13.67 -34.00 35.05
C THR A 411 -15.01 -33.96 34.31
N THR A 412 -16.00 -33.26 34.87
CA THR A 412 -17.32 -33.09 34.27
C THR A 412 -17.23 -32.29 32.97
N GLN A 413 -16.50 -31.19 33.00
CA GLN A 413 -16.34 -30.27 31.87
C GLN A 413 -15.58 -30.92 30.71
N ASN A 414 -14.55 -31.74 30.99
CA ASN A 414 -13.88 -32.56 29.98
C ASN A 414 -14.81 -33.58 29.32
N GLY A 415 -15.76 -34.15 30.07
CA GLY A 415 -16.78 -35.05 29.54
C GLY A 415 -17.74 -34.37 28.58
N GLU A 416 -18.15 -33.13 28.88
CA GLU A 416 -18.98 -32.30 27.98
C GLU A 416 -18.22 -31.85 26.73
N LEU A 417 -16.96 -31.43 26.87
CA LEU A 417 -16.08 -31.09 25.75
C LEU A 417 -15.95 -32.27 24.77
N GLY A 418 -15.76 -33.48 25.27
CA GLY A 418 -15.71 -34.69 24.45
C GLY A 418 -17.00 -34.95 23.67
N LYS A 419 -18.17 -34.65 24.27
CA LYS A 419 -19.47 -34.75 23.55
C LYS A 419 -19.60 -33.70 22.46
N GLN A 420 -19.23 -32.44 22.75
CA GLN A 420 -19.28 -31.35 21.78
C GLN A 420 -18.37 -31.62 20.57
N PHE A 421 -17.15 -32.11 20.80
CA PHE A 421 -16.24 -32.51 19.71
C PHE A 421 -16.83 -33.62 18.83
N LYS A 422 -17.52 -34.59 19.43
CA LYS A 422 -18.16 -35.69 18.69
C LYS A 422 -19.35 -35.20 17.84
N GLU A 423 -20.15 -34.26 18.36
CA GLU A 423 -21.23 -33.63 17.59
C GLU A 423 -20.71 -32.74 16.46
N ALA A 424 -19.69 -31.92 16.75
CA ALA A 424 -19.04 -31.10 15.73
C ALA A 424 -18.46 -31.96 14.60
N GLY A 425 -17.78 -33.06 14.93
CA GLY A 425 -17.27 -34.02 13.95
C GLY A 425 -18.38 -34.63 13.10
N LYS A 426 -19.51 -35.04 13.69
CA LYS A 426 -20.68 -35.54 12.93
C LYS A 426 -21.24 -34.49 11.98
N LYS A 427 -21.35 -33.24 12.44
CA LYS A 427 -21.89 -32.14 11.63
C LYS A 427 -20.96 -31.82 10.45
N LEU A 428 -19.65 -31.79 10.69
CA LEU A 428 -18.64 -31.59 9.65
C LEU A 428 -18.70 -32.69 8.57
N THR A 429 -18.78 -33.95 8.96
CA THR A 429 -18.89 -35.07 8.01
C THR A 429 -20.18 -34.99 7.19
N SER A 430 -21.28 -34.56 7.81
CA SER A 430 -22.56 -34.37 7.10
C SER A 430 -22.51 -33.21 6.10
N GLU A 431 -21.92 -32.08 6.47
CA GLU A 431 -21.73 -30.91 5.59
C GLU A 431 -20.84 -31.27 4.39
N LEU A 432 -19.71 -31.95 4.63
CA LEU A 432 -18.82 -32.43 3.57
C LEU A 432 -19.52 -33.39 2.61
N GLY A 433 -20.34 -34.32 3.13
CA GLY A 433 -21.12 -35.24 2.31
C GLY A 433 -22.23 -34.56 1.49
N ASN A 434 -22.72 -33.40 1.92
CA ASN A 434 -23.66 -32.60 1.15
C ASN A 434 -22.95 -31.77 0.07
N ALA A 435 -21.83 -31.14 0.41
CA ALA A 435 -21.01 -30.39 -0.54
C ALA A 435 -20.50 -31.28 -1.69
N GLN A 436 -20.08 -32.52 -1.40
CA GLN A 436 -19.68 -33.48 -2.42
C GLN A 436 -20.82 -33.81 -3.40
N ARG A 437 -22.04 -34.01 -2.88
CA ARG A 437 -23.22 -34.30 -3.72
C ARG A 437 -23.63 -33.12 -4.59
N GLU A 438 -23.57 -31.90 -4.04
CA GLU A 438 -23.86 -30.69 -4.80
C GLU A 438 -22.82 -30.42 -5.89
N PHE A 439 -21.54 -30.65 -5.58
CA PHE A 439 -20.46 -30.56 -6.56
C PHE A 439 -20.65 -31.55 -7.71
N GLN A 440 -21.02 -32.79 -7.41
CA GLN A 440 -21.27 -33.82 -8.42
C GLN A 440 -22.47 -33.46 -9.32
N ALA A 441 -23.55 -32.96 -8.73
CA ALA A 441 -24.72 -32.48 -9.48
C ALA A 441 -24.40 -31.26 -10.38
N ASN A 442 -23.50 -30.37 -9.95
CA ASN A 442 -23.04 -29.26 -10.76
C ASN A 442 -22.14 -29.71 -11.92
N LEU A 443 -21.28 -30.72 -11.71
CA LEU A 443 -20.47 -31.31 -12.78
C LEU A 443 -21.35 -31.96 -13.86
N GLU A 444 -22.40 -32.69 -13.47
CA GLU A 444 -23.35 -33.27 -14.43
C GLU A 444 -24.06 -32.19 -15.25
N ARG A 445 -24.58 -31.13 -14.61
CA ARG A 445 -25.20 -30.00 -15.33
C ARG A 445 -24.22 -29.29 -16.26
N MET A 446 -22.95 -29.21 -15.88
CA MET A 446 -21.92 -28.59 -16.73
C MET A 446 -21.59 -29.45 -17.93
N ALA A 447 -21.46 -30.77 -17.75
CA ALA A 447 -21.26 -31.72 -18.84
C ALA A 447 -22.44 -31.72 -19.83
N GLU A 448 -23.67 -31.65 -19.31
CA GLU A 448 -24.89 -31.58 -20.13
C GLU A 448 -24.94 -30.28 -20.95
N LYS A 449 -24.68 -29.12 -20.32
CA LYS A 449 -24.57 -27.84 -21.04
C LYS A 449 -23.45 -27.83 -22.08
N GLN A 450 -22.31 -28.42 -21.77
CA GLN A 450 -21.17 -28.50 -22.69
C GLN A 450 -21.47 -29.39 -23.90
N SER A 451 -22.20 -30.49 -23.68
CA SER A 451 -22.68 -31.37 -24.75
C SER A 451 -23.69 -30.65 -25.66
N ASP A 452 -24.64 -29.92 -25.09
CA ASP A 452 -25.62 -29.14 -25.86
C ASP A 452 -24.95 -28.04 -26.70
N GLU A 453 -23.99 -27.33 -26.13
CA GLU A 453 -23.25 -26.29 -26.84
C GLU A 453 -22.37 -26.88 -27.95
N ALA A 454 -21.72 -28.02 -27.70
CA ALA A 454 -20.98 -28.75 -28.73
C ALA A 454 -21.90 -29.19 -29.88
N GLN A 455 -23.10 -29.70 -29.59
CA GLN A 455 -24.09 -30.09 -30.60
C GLN A 455 -24.55 -28.89 -31.45
N ARG A 456 -24.72 -27.71 -30.83
CA ARG A 456 -25.04 -26.45 -31.53
C ARG A 456 -23.89 -26.02 -32.44
N VAL A 457 -22.65 -26.09 -31.95
CA VAL A 457 -21.46 -25.80 -32.76
C VAL A 457 -21.41 -26.73 -33.96
N PHE A 458 -21.53 -28.05 -33.76
CA PHE A 458 -21.55 -29.03 -34.86
C PHE A 458 -22.66 -28.75 -35.88
N THR A 459 -23.85 -28.37 -35.42
CA THR A 459 -24.98 -28.03 -36.31
C THR A 459 -24.68 -26.76 -37.11
N SER A 460 -24.09 -25.72 -36.48
CA SER A 460 -23.70 -24.49 -37.18
C SER A 460 -22.56 -24.70 -38.18
N LEU A 461 -21.63 -25.61 -37.85
CA LEU A 461 -20.48 -25.94 -38.68
C LEU A 461 -20.93 -26.73 -39.91
N ARG A 462 -21.85 -27.70 -39.72
CA ARG A 462 -22.50 -28.41 -40.81
C ARG A 462 -23.25 -27.45 -41.74
N LYS A 463 -24.01 -26.52 -41.18
CA LYS A 463 -24.73 -25.51 -41.98
C LYS A 463 -23.77 -24.60 -42.75
N SER A 464 -22.70 -24.13 -42.12
CA SER A 464 -21.68 -23.31 -42.80
C SER A 464 -20.98 -24.06 -43.93
N VAL A 465 -20.70 -25.34 -43.75
CA VAL A 465 -20.12 -26.21 -44.79
C VAL A 465 -21.11 -26.40 -45.93
N GLU A 466 -22.40 -26.61 -45.63
CA GLU A 466 -23.47 -26.77 -46.62
C GLU A 466 -23.69 -25.48 -47.44
N ASP A 467 -23.72 -24.32 -46.78
CA ASP A 467 -23.80 -23.01 -47.42
C ASP A 467 -22.56 -22.75 -48.30
N ALA A 468 -21.35 -23.02 -47.81
CA ALA A 468 -20.12 -22.87 -48.59
C ALA A 468 -20.05 -23.81 -49.81
N LEU A 469 -20.54 -25.05 -49.69
CA LEU A 469 -20.65 -25.98 -50.81
C LEU A 469 -21.70 -25.54 -51.83
N SER A 470 -22.83 -24.98 -51.37
CA SER A 470 -23.86 -24.42 -52.25
C SER A 470 -23.32 -23.22 -53.02
N ASP A 471 -22.66 -22.28 -52.34
CA ASP A 471 -22.04 -21.11 -52.98
C ASP A 471 -20.95 -21.53 -53.98
N THR A 472 -20.16 -22.56 -53.65
CA THR A 472 -19.17 -23.13 -54.56
C THR A 472 -19.83 -23.79 -55.77
N LYS A 473 -20.94 -24.51 -55.59
CA LYS A 473 -21.71 -25.10 -56.68
C LYS A 473 -22.26 -24.02 -57.61
N ASP A 474 -22.86 -22.96 -57.07
CA ASP A 474 -23.40 -21.85 -57.85
C ASP A 474 -22.30 -21.09 -58.61
N ALA A 475 -21.14 -20.86 -57.97
CA ALA A 475 -19.97 -20.29 -58.61
C ALA A 475 -19.44 -21.18 -59.75
N LEU A 476 -19.35 -22.49 -59.52
CA LEU A 476 -18.88 -23.46 -60.52
C LEU A 476 -19.85 -23.54 -61.70
N THR A 477 -21.16 -23.57 -61.47
CA THR A 477 -22.19 -23.55 -62.53
C THR A 477 -22.10 -22.26 -63.36
N LYS A 478 -21.91 -21.12 -62.71
CA LYS A 478 -21.72 -19.85 -63.41
C LYS A 478 -20.44 -19.84 -64.25
N GLN A 479 -19.36 -20.41 -63.73
CA GLN A 479 -18.07 -20.49 -64.40
C GLN A 479 -18.10 -21.44 -65.61
N VAL A 480 -18.79 -22.58 -65.50
CA VAL A 480 -19.06 -23.50 -66.61
C VAL A 480 -19.92 -22.83 -67.68
N GLY A 481 -20.97 -22.09 -67.30
CA GLY A 481 -21.80 -21.35 -68.27
C GLY A 481 -21.03 -20.25 -69.01
N VAL A 482 -20.10 -19.55 -68.34
CA VAL A 482 -19.19 -18.60 -69.00
C VAL A 482 -18.26 -19.34 -69.97
N LEU A 483 -17.74 -20.50 -69.58
CA LEU A 483 -16.89 -21.36 -70.40
C LEU A 483 -17.62 -21.85 -71.65
N ASP A 484 -18.87 -22.30 -71.53
CA ASP A 484 -19.70 -22.71 -72.67
C ASP A 484 -19.93 -21.54 -73.64
N SER A 485 -20.25 -20.34 -73.14
CA SER A 485 -20.43 -19.16 -74.01
C SER A 485 -19.14 -18.76 -74.74
N GLN A 486 -17.98 -18.92 -74.07
CA GLN A 486 -16.68 -18.64 -74.66
C GLN A 486 -16.31 -19.71 -75.69
N LEU A 487 -16.57 -20.99 -75.41
CA LEU A 487 -16.36 -22.09 -76.35
C LEU A 487 -17.27 -21.96 -77.57
N GLU A 488 -18.52 -21.56 -77.40
CA GLU A 488 -19.45 -21.32 -78.51
C GLU A 488 -19.00 -20.13 -79.37
N SER A 489 -18.60 -19.02 -78.74
CA SER A 489 -18.01 -17.88 -79.43
C SER A 489 -16.76 -18.27 -80.22
N GLU A 490 -15.91 -19.11 -79.64
CA GLU A 490 -14.63 -19.47 -80.25
C GLU A 490 -14.76 -20.56 -81.31
N LEU A 491 -15.68 -21.52 -81.14
CA LEU A 491 -16.08 -22.43 -82.20
C LEU A 491 -16.70 -21.67 -83.38
N SER A 492 -17.53 -20.65 -83.12
CA SER A 492 -18.10 -19.80 -84.16
C SER A 492 -17.03 -18.99 -84.88
N ARG A 493 -16.04 -18.44 -84.14
CA ARG A 493 -14.88 -17.75 -84.74
C ARG A 493 -14.05 -18.68 -85.60
N VAL A 494 -13.71 -19.86 -85.09
CA VAL A 494 -12.94 -20.89 -85.82
C VAL A 494 -13.71 -21.37 -87.05
N MET A 495 -15.01 -21.61 -86.96
CA MET A 495 -15.84 -21.97 -88.12
C MET A 495 -15.94 -20.84 -89.15
N SER A 496 -15.96 -19.59 -88.71
CA SER A 496 -15.92 -18.42 -89.62
C SER A 496 -14.56 -18.28 -90.31
N GLU A 497 -13.46 -18.46 -89.58
CA GLU A 497 -12.10 -18.44 -90.15
C GLU A 497 -11.86 -19.64 -91.08
N MET A 498 -12.32 -20.83 -90.70
CA MET A 498 -12.28 -22.02 -91.56
C MET A 498 -13.15 -21.83 -92.80
N GLY A 499 -14.33 -21.21 -92.68
CA GLY A 499 -15.18 -20.87 -93.82
C GLY A 499 -14.54 -19.86 -94.76
N ARG A 500 -13.85 -18.84 -94.23
CA ARG A 500 -13.05 -17.89 -95.03
C ARG A 500 -11.87 -18.58 -95.72
N ALA A 501 -11.17 -19.47 -95.02
CA ALA A 501 -10.06 -20.23 -95.58
C ALA A 501 -10.53 -21.21 -96.67
N LEU A 502 -11.64 -21.91 -96.46
CA LEU A 502 -12.25 -22.81 -97.45
C LEU A 502 -12.78 -22.05 -98.67
N ALA A 503 -13.39 -20.87 -98.48
CA ALA A 503 -13.81 -20.01 -99.59
C ALA A 503 -12.60 -19.47 -100.38
N SER A 504 -11.51 -19.10 -99.68
CA SER A 504 -10.25 -18.70 -100.31
C SER A 504 -9.63 -19.84 -101.11
N ILE A 505 -9.55 -21.05 -100.52
CA ILE A 505 -8.99 -22.24 -101.19
C ILE A 505 -9.86 -22.62 -102.39
N SER A 506 -11.20 -22.65 -102.25
CA SER A 506 -12.12 -22.96 -103.34
C SER A 506 -12.07 -21.93 -104.47
N GLY A 507 -11.98 -20.63 -104.14
CA GLY A 507 -11.78 -19.56 -105.12
C GLY A 507 -10.45 -19.68 -105.86
N GLN A 508 -9.38 -20.03 -105.14
CA GLN A 508 -8.06 -20.24 -105.71
C GLN A 508 -7.99 -21.51 -106.57
N PHE A 509 -8.63 -22.60 -106.13
CA PHE A 509 -8.79 -23.84 -106.90
C PHE A 509 -9.59 -23.60 -108.19
N THR A 510 -10.67 -22.81 -108.13
CA THR A 510 -11.48 -22.47 -109.31
C THR A 510 -10.66 -21.62 -110.29
N THR A 511 -9.89 -20.67 -109.78
CA THR A 511 -8.99 -19.82 -110.57
C THR A 511 -7.88 -20.65 -111.23
N ASP A 512 -7.28 -21.58 -110.49
CA ASP A 512 -6.22 -22.46 -110.99
C ASP A 512 -6.76 -23.50 -111.97
N TYR A 513 -7.97 -24.02 -111.73
CA TYR A 513 -8.66 -24.91 -112.67
C TYR A 513 -9.07 -24.18 -113.96
N GLU A 514 -9.54 -22.93 -113.88
CA GLU A 514 -9.78 -22.09 -115.06
C GLU A 514 -8.49 -21.84 -115.85
N LYS A 515 -7.37 -21.54 -115.17
CA LYS A 515 -6.06 -21.39 -115.80
C LYS A 515 -5.62 -22.69 -116.47
N LEU A 516 -5.80 -23.83 -115.82
CA LEU A 516 -5.44 -25.15 -116.34
C LEU A 516 -6.30 -25.51 -117.56
N VAL A 517 -7.61 -25.25 -117.52
CA VAL A 517 -8.53 -25.49 -118.65
C VAL A 517 -8.23 -24.54 -119.81
N ARG A 518 -7.86 -23.27 -119.55
CA ARG A 518 -7.36 -22.36 -120.59
C ARG A 518 -6.05 -22.84 -121.20
N ALA A 519 -5.11 -23.33 -120.39
CA ALA A 519 -3.85 -23.90 -120.87
C ALA A 519 -4.09 -25.19 -121.68
N MET A 520 -5.00 -26.07 -121.26
CA MET A 520 -5.38 -27.26 -122.01
C MET A 520 -6.11 -26.94 -123.32
N ARG A 521 -6.96 -25.90 -123.35
CA ARG A 521 -7.56 -25.38 -124.60
C ARG A 521 -6.53 -24.77 -125.54
N ALA A 522 -5.44 -24.21 -125.02
CA ALA A 522 -4.34 -23.70 -125.84
C ALA A 522 -3.48 -24.82 -126.45
N VAL A 523 -3.44 -26.01 -125.83
CA VAL A 523 -2.68 -27.18 -126.33
C VAL A 523 -3.50 -28.05 -127.30
N THR A 524 -4.84 -27.97 -127.25
CA THR A 524 -5.74 -28.77 -128.10
C THR A 524 -6.18 -28.09 -129.41
N ASN A 525 -5.75 -26.84 -129.64
CA ASN A 525 -5.91 -26.13 -130.90
C ASN A 525 -4.55 -25.94 -131.59
N THR A 526 -3.93 -27.05 -131.99
CA THR A 526 -2.97 -27.16 -133.10
C THR A 526 -2.93 -28.60 -133.58
#